data_AF-A3JZZ7-F1
#
_entry.id   AF-A3JZZ7-F1
#
_cell.length_a   1.000
_cell.length_b   1.000
_cell.length_c   1.000
_cell.angle_alpha   90.00
_cell.angle_beta   90.00
_cell.angle_gamma   90.00
#
_symmetry.space_group_name_H-M   'P 1'
#
loop_
_entity.id
_entity.type
_entity.pdbx_description
1 polymer ?
#
loop_
_entity_poly.entity_id
_entity_poly.type
_entity_poly.pdbx_seq_one_letter_code
_entity_poly.pdbx_strand_id
1 'polypeptide(L)'
;MLHSARIHANQVYDDPFKGPRHGFSKKYEQFIEALKTSEYAIVRHGGKDENQEIIGSGKLIAVYEVISYQIDESGGVKIQLGKRVAS
;
A
#
# COMPACT_ATOMS: atom_id res chain seq x y z
N MET A 1 -0.11 -1.13 5.20
CA MET A 1 -0.79 0.18 5.18
C MET A 1 -0.47 0.81 3.84
N LEU A 2 -1.47 0.97 2.97
CA LEU A 2 -1.28 1.48 1.60
C LEU A 2 -1.48 3.01 1.59
N HIS A 3 -0.50 3.76 1.07
CA HIS A 3 -0.58 5.21 0.95
C HIS A 3 -1.40 5.57 -0.28
N SER A 4 -2.46 6.35 -0.07
CA SER A 4 -3.50 6.59 -1.08
C SER A 4 -3.06 7.53 -2.20
N ALA A 5 -2.83 6.98 -3.39
CA ALA A 5 -3.11 7.68 -4.64
C ALA A 5 -4.26 6.92 -5.33
N ARG A 6 -5.47 7.51 -5.28
CA ARG A 6 -6.71 7.13 -6.01
C ARG A 6 -6.75 5.70 -6.55
N ILE A 7 -7.03 4.74 -5.66
CA ILE A 7 -7.24 3.35 -6.05
C ILE A 7 -8.74 3.14 -6.29
N HIS A 8 -9.13 3.00 -7.55
CA HIS A 8 -10.45 2.51 -7.96
C HIS A 8 -10.52 0.97 -7.86
N ALA A 9 -11.73 0.40 -7.78
CA ALA A 9 -11.91 -1.07 -7.77
C ALA A 9 -11.26 -1.70 -9.02
N ASN A 10 -10.60 -2.86 -8.84
CA ASN A 10 -9.81 -3.56 -9.87
C ASN A 10 -8.52 -2.86 -10.34
N GLN A 11 -7.97 -1.90 -9.59
CA GLN A 11 -6.66 -1.32 -9.91
C GLN A 11 -5.50 -2.09 -9.26
N VAL A 12 -4.41 -2.19 -10.03
CA VAL A 12 -3.11 -2.62 -9.52
C VAL A 12 -2.48 -1.42 -8.82
N TYR A 13 -2.30 -1.52 -7.51
CA TYR A 13 -1.41 -0.62 -6.78
C TYR A 13 0.03 -1.02 -7.09
N ASP A 14 0.77 -0.10 -7.68
CA ASP A 14 2.22 -0.20 -7.82
C ASP A 14 2.84 0.67 -6.73
N ASP A 15 3.67 0.09 -5.87
CA ASP A 15 4.33 0.84 -4.81
C ASP A 15 5.20 1.94 -5.44
N PRO A 16 4.88 3.24 -5.22
CA PRO A 16 5.63 4.33 -5.84
C PRO A 16 7.07 4.41 -5.35
N PHE A 17 7.40 3.69 -4.27
CA PHE A 17 8.75 3.57 -3.74
C PHE A 17 9.55 2.48 -4.46
N LYS A 18 9.73 2.61 -5.78
CA LYS A 18 10.66 1.77 -6.54
C LYS A 18 12.10 2.23 -6.30
N GLY A 19 12.94 1.35 -5.76
CA GLY A 19 14.37 1.57 -5.67
C GLY A 19 15.04 0.81 -4.52
N PRO A 20 16.35 0.54 -4.63
CA PRO A 20 17.10 -0.14 -3.58
C PRO A 20 17.09 0.72 -2.32
N ARG A 21 16.34 0.28 -1.30
CA ARG A 21 16.44 0.89 0.02
C ARG A 21 17.67 0.31 0.72
N HIS A 22 18.56 1.17 1.19
CA HIS A 22 19.53 0.79 2.22
C HIS A 22 18.77 0.47 3.51
N GLY A 23 18.28 -0.75 3.62
CA GLY A 23 17.42 -1.22 4.71
C GLY A 23 15.97 -0.76 4.57
N PHE A 24 15.04 -1.70 4.77
CA PHE A 24 13.64 -1.35 4.96
C PHE A 24 13.44 -0.75 6.35
N SER A 25 12.51 0.18 6.49
CA SER A 25 12.06 0.54 7.84
C SER A 25 11.35 -0.68 8.44
N LYS A 26 11.47 -0.87 9.75
CA LYS A 26 10.74 -1.92 10.48
C LYS A 26 9.24 -1.95 10.16
N LYS A 27 8.64 -0.78 9.89
CA LYS A 27 7.23 -0.63 9.48
C LYS A 27 6.96 -1.22 8.08
N TYR A 28 7.93 -1.13 7.17
CA TYR A 28 7.81 -1.69 5.83
C TYR A 28 8.01 -3.20 5.81
N GLU A 29 8.94 -3.72 6.63
CA GLU A 29 9.09 -5.18 6.84
C GLU A 29 7.79 -5.78 7.40
N GLN A 30 7.20 -5.14 8.40
CA GLN A 30 5.89 -5.51 8.95
C GLN A 30 4.78 -5.46 7.88
N PHE A 31 4.84 -4.52 6.94
CA PHE A 31 3.90 -4.45 5.84
C PHE A 31 4.07 -5.62 4.86
N ILE A 32 5.30 -5.98 4.49
CA ILE A 32 5.60 -7.13 3.64
C ILE A 32 5.09 -8.42 4.27
N GLU A 33 5.40 -8.64 5.56
CA GLU A 33 4.95 -9.86 6.27
C GLU A 33 3.43 -9.92 6.40
N ALA A 34 2.78 -8.77 6.67
CA ALA A 34 1.32 -8.70 6.67
C ALA A 34 0.74 -9.03 5.30
N LEU A 35 1.33 -8.54 4.20
CA LEU A 35 0.83 -8.78 2.85
C LEU A 35 0.81 -10.27 2.48
N LYS A 36 1.81 -11.04 2.94
CA LYS A 36 1.90 -12.49 2.70
C LYS A 36 0.76 -13.30 3.34
N THR A 37 0.11 -12.74 4.36
CA THR A 37 -0.87 -13.45 5.20
C THR A 37 -2.27 -12.81 5.16
N SER A 38 -2.39 -11.64 4.53
CA SER A 38 -3.63 -10.86 4.54
C SER A 38 -4.47 -11.12 3.29
N GLU A 39 -5.75 -11.42 3.51
CA GLU A 39 -6.77 -11.46 2.44
C GLU A 39 -7.25 -10.06 2.06
N TYR A 40 -6.97 -9.06 2.90
CA TYR A 40 -7.51 -7.70 2.77
C TYR A 40 -6.42 -6.62 2.87
N ALA A 41 -6.63 -5.55 2.12
CA ALA A 41 -5.81 -4.35 2.11
C ALA A 41 -6.57 -3.17 2.71
N ILE A 42 -5.96 -2.55 3.73
CA ILE A 42 -6.48 -1.33 4.35
C ILE A 42 -5.84 -0.12 3.67
N VAL A 43 -6.67 0.70 3.03
CA VAL A 43 -6.27 1.97 2.40
C VAL A 43 -6.64 3.11 3.33
N ARG A 44 -5.63 3.91 3.69
CA ARG A 44 -5.79 5.07 4.59
C ARG A 44 -5.42 6.34 3.85
N HIS A 45 -6.00 7.45 4.31
CA HIS A 45 -5.72 8.77 3.78
C HIS A 45 -4.28 9.17 4.07
N GLY A 46 -3.51 9.29 3.00
CA GLY A 46 -2.18 9.84 2.94
C GLY A 46 -2.04 10.69 1.68
N GLY A 47 -1.26 11.75 1.77
CA GLY A 47 -0.93 12.64 0.68
C GLY A 47 0.45 13.23 0.88
N LYS A 48 0.88 14.03 -0.09
CA LYS A 48 1.98 14.96 0.09
C LYS A 48 1.39 16.35 0.22
N ASP A 49 1.91 17.14 1.15
CA ASP A 49 1.59 18.56 1.21
C ASP A 49 2.36 19.35 0.14
N GLU A 50 2.22 20.67 0.15
CA GLU A 50 2.88 21.59 -0.78
C GLU A 50 4.41 21.54 -0.68
N ASN A 51 4.96 21.09 0.45
CA ASN A 51 6.38 20.92 0.68
C ASN A 51 6.88 19.52 0.32
N GLN A 52 6.02 18.68 -0.28
CA GLN A 52 6.25 17.27 -0.56
C GLN A 52 6.42 16.39 0.69
N GLU A 53 6.09 16.90 1.87
CA GLU A 53 6.10 16.13 3.10
C GLU A 53 4.90 15.19 3.13
N ILE A 54 5.12 13.96 3.61
CA ILE A 54 4.05 12.98 3.70
C ILE A 54 3.13 13.38 4.85
N ILE A 55 1.92 13.83 4.52
CA ILE A 55 0.86 14.10 5.47
C ILE A 55 -0.19 13.00 5.38
N GLY A 56 -0.47 12.34 6.50
CA GLY A 56 -1.50 11.31 6.58
C GLY A 56 -2.36 11.55 7.81
N SER A 57 -3.67 11.70 7.62
CA SER A 57 -4.60 11.76 8.74
C SER A 57 -4.80 10.38 9.38
N GLY A 58 -4.33 9.32 8.73
CA GLY A 58 -4.53 7.94 9.18
C GLY A 58 -5.98 7.47 9.10
N LYS A 59 -6.89 8.32 8.61
CA LYS A 59 -8.31 8.03 8.42
C LYS A 59 -8.46 6.87 7.44
N LEU A 60 -9.26 5.88 7.82
CA LEU A 60 -9.63 4.80 6.92
C LEU A 60 -10.39 5.38 5.72
N ILE A 61 -9.97 5.01 4.51
CA ILE A 61 -10.67 5.35 3.28
C ILE A 61 -11.48 4.15 2.81
N ALA A 62 -10.85 2.98 2.80
CA ALA A 62 -11.45 1.78 2.26
C ALA A 62 -10.73 0.52 2.72
N VAL A 63 -11.46 -0.59 2.65
CA VAL A 63 -10.90 -1.94 2.71
C VAL A 63 -11.18 -2.61 1.38
N TYR A 64 -10.16 -3.25 0.80
CA TYR A 64 -10.25 -4.00 -0.45
C TYR A 64 -9.80 -5.44 -0.23
N GLU A 65 -10.31 -6.37 -1.03
CA GLU A 65 -9.73 -7.70 -1.18
C GLU A 65 -8.34 -7.61 -1.83
N VAL A 66 -7.42 -8.45 -1.40
CA VAL A 66 -6.14 -8.68 -2.09
C VAL A 66 -6.32 -9.88 -3.01
N ILE A 67 -6.30 -9.65 -4.31
CA ILE A 67 -6.44 -10.71 -5.31
C ILE A 67 -5.09 -11.39 -5.56
N SER A 68 -4.05 -10.59 -5.67
CA SER A 68 -2.68 -11.06 -5.85
C SER A 68 -1.69 -9.99 -5.40
N TYR A 69 -0.46 -10.40 -5.15
CA TYR A 69 0.65 -9.49 -4.94
C TYR A 69 1.93 -10.04 -5.56
N GLN A 70 2.87 -9.15 -5.84
CA GLN A 70 4.23 -9.47 -6.25
C GLN A 70 5.20 -8.64 -5.41
N ILE A 71 6.30 -9.26 -4.99
CA ILE A 71 7.41 -8.59 -4.31
C ILE A 71 8.65 -8.92 -5.12
N ASP A 72 9.33 -7.90 -5.65
CA ASP A 72 10.58 -8.10 -6.39
C ASP A 72 11.79 -8.25 -5.44
N GLU A 73 12.95 -8.62 -6.00
CA GLU A 73 14.18 -8.83 -5.24
C GLU A 73 14.71 -7.56 -4.56
N SER A 74 14.29 -6.38 -5.03
CA SER A 74 14.59 -5.09 -4.41
C SER A 74 13.56 -4.68 -3.35
N GLY A 75 12.57 -5.55 -3.08
CA GLY A 75 11.44 -5.37 -2.18
C GLY A 75 10.40 -4.37 -2.65
N GLY A 76 10.36 -4.06 -3.95
CA GLY A 76 9.26 -3.34 -4.58
C GLY A 76 8.00 -4.20 -4.57
N VAL A 77 6.86 -3.60 -4.20
CA VAL A 77 5.59 -4.32 -4.01
C VAL A 77 4.56 -3.90 -5.06
N LYS A 78 3.92 -4.87 -5.71
CA LYS A 78 2.72 -4.66 -6.52
C LYS A 78 1.57 -5.43 -5.90
N ILE A 79 0.40 -4.81 -5.77
CA ILE A 79 -0.80 -5.42 -5.19
C ILE A 79 -1.95 -5.24 -6.16
N GLN A 80 -2.58 -6.33 -6.56
CA GLN A 80 -3.84 -6.30 -7.28
C GLN A 80 -4.99 -6.29 -6.28
N LEU A 81 -5.76 -5.20 -6.29
CA LEU A 81 -6.90 -5.03 -5.40
C LEU A 81 -8.20 -5.45 -6.09
N GLY A 82 -9.02 -6.18 -5.36
CA GLY A 82 -10.30 -6.71 -5.82
C GLY A 82 -11.47 -5.82 -5.44
N LYS A 83 -12.53 -6.44 -4.93
CA LYS A 83 -13.74 -5.73 -4.52
C LYS A 83 -13.46 -4.84 -3.30
N ARG A 84 -14.10 -3.67 -3.27
CA ARG A 84 -14.18 -2.85 -2.06
C ARG A 84 -15.15 -3.50 -1.08
N VAL A 85 -14.67 -3.80 0.13
CA VAL A 85 -15.43 -4.47 1.20
C VAL A 85 -16.06 -3.45 2.15
N ALA A 86 -15.39 -2.33 2.41
CA ALA A 86 -15.88 -1.28 3.30
C ALA A 86 -15.37 0.13 2.92
N SER A 87 -16.07 1.16 3.39
CA SER A 87 -15.75 2.59 3.28
C SER A 87 -15.74 3.27 4.63
#